data_AF-A0A973Z2M8-F1
#
_entry.id   AF-A0A973Z2M8-F1
#
_cell.length_a   1.000
_cell.length_b   1.000
_cell.length_c   1.000
_cell.angle_alpha   90.00
_cell.angle_beta   90.00
_cell.angle_gamma   90.00
#
_symmetry.space_group_name_H-M   'P 1'
#
loop_
_entity.id
_entity.type
_entity.pdbx_description
1 polymer ?
#
loop_
_entity_poly.entity_id
_entity_poly.type
_entity_poly.pdbx_seq_one_letter_code
_entity_poly.pdbx_strand_id
1 'polypeptide(L)' 'MDDSVSPPPEARITSRLIDSLYTEAMLLADEARSYFDDAGRDDRGALEPFVRVGFACESLKVTTRIMHI' A
#
# COMPACT_ATOMS: atom_id res chain seq x y z
N MET A 1 -45.27 18.24 6.34
CA MET A 1 -44.70 17.01 5.76
C MET A 1 -43.22 17.11 6.04
N ASP A 2 -42.76 16.36 7.02
CA ASP A 2 -41.38 16.40 7.51
C ASP A 2 -40.71 15.11 7.03
N ASP A 3 -40.01 15.22 5.90
CA ASP A 3 -39.29 14.12 5.26
C ASP A 3 -37.95 13.96 5.99
N SER A 4 -37.98 13.20 7.08
CA SER A 4 -36.79 12.84 7.86
C SER A 4 -35.96 11.83 7.07
N VAL A 5 -35.08 12.33 6.20
CA VAL A 5 -34.04 11.54 5.54
C VAL A 5 -33.14 10.92 6.61
N SER A 6 -33.31 9.62 6.87
CA SER A 6 -32.33 8.85 7.64
C SER A 6 -31.02 8.79 6.85
N PRO A 7 -29.86 9.11 7.46
CA PRO A 7 -28.59 8.95 6.77
C PRO A 7 -28.40 7.48 6.34
N PRO A 8 -27.75 7.23 5.20
CA PRO A 8 -27.53 5.88 4.71
C PRO A 8 -26.76 5.07 5.76
N PRO A 9 -27.03 3.76 5.89
CA PRO A 9 -26.34 2.92 6.86
C PRO A 9 -24.83 2.95 6.60
N GLU A 10 -24.07 3.51 7.53
CA GLU A 10 -22.61 3.46 7.52
C GLU A 10 -22.18 1.98 7.55
N ALA A 11 -21.33 1.59 6.60
CA ALA A 11 -20.76 0.25 6.57
C ALA A 11 -19.89 0.06 7.82
N ARG A 12 -20.40 -0.68 8.81
CA ARG A 12 -19.66 -0.98 10.04
C ARG A 12 -18.64 -2.08 9.75
N ILE A 13 -17.36 -1.71 9.68
CA ILE A 13 -16.26 -2.68 9.59
C ILE A 13 -16.14 -3.40 10.94
N THR A 14 -16.14 -4.73 10.92
CA THR A 14 -15.98 -5.55 12.13
C THR A 14 -14.54 -5.50 12.65
N SER A 15 -14.32 -5.54 13.97
CA SER A 15 -12.96 -5.59 14.56
C SER A 15 -12.08 -6.67 13.92
N ARG A 16 -12.61 -7.88 13.72
CA ARG A 16 -11.89 -8.98 13.08
C ARG A 16 -11.36 -8.63 11.69
N LEU A 17 -12.12 -7.85 10.92
CA LEU A 17 -11.70 -7.39 9.59
C LEU A 17 -10.60 -6.33 9.70
N ILE A 18 -10.69 -5.41 10.68
CA ILE A 18 -9.65 -4.43 10.96
C ILE A 18 -8.32 -5.14 11.31
N ASP A 19 -8.38 -6.13 12.20
CA ASP A 19 -7.19 -6.89 12.63
C ASP A 19 -6.53 -7.65 11.46
N SER A 20 -7.35 -8.24 10.58
CA SER A 20 -6.87 -8.90 9.35
C SER A 20 -6.17 -7.92 8.42
N LEU A 21 -6.82 -6.78 8.12
CA LEU A 21 -6.28 -5.76 7.22
C LEU A 21 -4.99 -5.14 7.77
N TYR A 22 -4.91 -4.93 9.08
CA TYR A 22 -3.68 -4.45 9.72
C TYR A 22 -2.54 -5.46 9.57
N THR A 23 -2.83 -6.75 9.78
CA THR A 23 -1.85 -7.82 9.61
C THR A 23 -1.37 -7.92 8.17
N GLU A 24 -2.30 -7.87 7.21
CA GLU A 24 -1.99 -7.86 5.77
C GLU A 24 -1.12 -6.65 5.38
N ALA A 25 -1.43 -5.47 5.92
CA ALA A 25 -0.62 -4.27 5.69
C ALA A 25 0.81 -4.40 6.24
N MET A 26 0.98 -5.00 7.43
CA MET A 26 2.30 -5.26 8.02
C MET A 26 3.11 -6.25 7.17
N LEU A 27 2.46 -7.30 6.67
CA LEU A 27 3.10 -8.28 5.78
C LEU A 27 3.52 -7.64 4.45
N LEU A 28 2.62 -6.87 3.82
CA LEU A 28 2.93 -6.13 2.60
C LEU A 28 4.12 -5.18 2.79
N ALA A 29 4.21 -4.52 3.94
CA ALA A 29 5.33 -3.65 4.26
C ALA A 29 6.66 -4.42 4.35
N ASP A 30 6.65 -5.63 4.92
CA ASP A 30 7.83 -6.48 5.03
C ASP A 30 8.26 -7.06 3.68
N GLU A 31 7.30 -7.52 2.87
CA GLU A 31 7.56 -8.00 1.51
C GLU A 31 8.14 -6.89 0.63
N ALA A 32 7.57 -5.69 0.67
CA ALA A 32 8.08 -4.54 -0.07
C ALA A 32 9.51 -4.18 0.37
N ARG A 33 9.80 -4.22 1.68
CA ARG A 33 11.15 -4.02 2.20
C ARG A 33 12.11 -5.08 1.67
N SER A 34 11.77 -6.35 1.84
CA SER A 34 12.59 -7.47 1.37
C SER A 34 12.89 -7.39 -0.13
N TYR A 35 11.89 -7.04 -0.95
CA TYR A 35 12.10 -6.84 -2.38
C TYR A 35 13.08 -5.71 -2.66
N PHE A 36 12.86 -4.50 -2.15
CA PHE A 36 13.75 -3.36 -2.47
C PHE A 36 15.15 -3.49 -1.85
N ASP A 37 15.26 -4.23 -0.75
CA ASP A 37 16.53 -4.51 -0.08
C ASP A 37 17.35 -5.57 -0.77
N ASP A 38 16.86 -6.36 -1.73
CA ASP A 38 17.69 -7.34 -2.46
C ASP A 38 17.31 -7.41 -3.94
N ALA A 39 16.24 -8.13 -4.27
CA ALA A 39 15.83 -8.41 -5.66
C ALA A 39 15.64 -7.15 -6.49
N GLY A 40 15.05 -6.11 -5.91
CA GLY A 40 14.81 -4.82 -6.55
C GLY A 40 16.10 -4.08 -6.94
N ARG A 41 17.25 -4.37 -6.32
CA ARG A 41 18.54 -3.81 -6.76
C ARG A 41 19.02 -4.46 -8.05
N ASP A 42 18.89 -5.77 -8.15
CA ASP A 42 19.28 -6.54 -9.33
C ASP A 42 18.36 -6.20 -10.51
N ASP A 43 17.05 -6.18 -10.27
CA ASP A 43 16.05 -5.77 -11.25
C ASP A 43 16.31 -4.35 -11.75
N ARG A 44 16.57 -3.40 -10.83
CA ARG A 44 16.95 -2.03 -11.21
C ARG A 44 18.26 -2.01 -12.01
N GLY A 45 19.22 -2.87 -11.69
CA GLY A 45 20.50 -2.98 -12.39
C GLY A 45 20.35 -3.41 -13.86
N ALA A 46 19.35 -4.23 -14.16
CA ALA A 46 19.06 -4.73 -15.51
C ALA A 46 18.31 -3.73 -16.40
N LEU A 47 17.80 -2.62 -15.84
CA LEU A 47 17.02 -1.63 -16.58
C LEU A 47 17.88 -0.57 -17.28
N GLU A 48 17.38 -0.09 -18.42
CA GLU A 48 17.93 1.08 -19.12
C GLU A 48 17.91 2.35 -18.24
N PRO A 49 18.85 3.29 -18.41
CA PRO A 49 19.02 4.44 -17.52
C PRO A 49 17.77 5.26 -17.24
N PHE A 50 16.96 5.53 -18.27
CA PHE A 50 15.72 6.30 -18.12
C PHE A 50 14.69 5.53 -17.27
N VAL A 51 14.57 4.22 -17.50
CA VAL A 51 13.62 3.36 -16.77
C VAL A 51 14.03 3.20 -15.31
N ARG A 52 15.34 3.22 -14.99
CA ARG A 52 15.85 3.19 -13.61
C ARG A 52 15.36 4.38 -12.77
N VAL A 53 15.22 5.56 -13.38
CA VAL A 53 14.69 6.74 -12.68
C VAL A 53 13.21 6.52 -12.37
N GLY A 54 12.43 6.05 -13.35
CA GLY A 54 11.03 5.68 -13.14
C GLY A 54 10.87 4.66 -12.03
N PHE A 55 11.66 3.58 -12.04
CA PHE A 55 11.69 2.58 -10.99
C PHE A 55 11.91 3.20 -9.61
N ALA A 56 12.91 4.08 -9.45
CA ALA A 56 13.17 4.74 -8.18
C ALA A 56 11.99 5.62 -7.72
N CYS A 57 11.35 6.35 -8.64
CA CYS A 57 10.16 7.15 -8.33
C CYS A 57 8.97 6.28 -7.88
N GLU A 58 8.72 5.17 -8.58
CA GLU A 58 7.67 4.22 -8.19
C GLU A 58 7.98 3.56 -6.83
N SER A 59 9.22 3.13 -6.59
CA SER A 59 9.66 2.58 -5.29
C SER A 59 9.43 3.56 -4.14
N LEU A 60 9.75 4.84 -4.33
CA LEU A 60 9.51 5.87 -3.33
C LEU A 60 8.01 6.08 -3.08
N LYS A 61 7.20 6.09 -4.14
CA LYS A 61 5.73 6.20 -4.00
C LYS A 61 5.14 5.02 -3.25
N VAL A 62 5.56 3.79 -3.57
CA VAL A 62 5.09 2.57 -2.90
C VAL A 62 5.44 2.60 -1.42
N THR A 63 6.71 2.83 -1.08
CA THR A 63 7.17 2.83 0.32
C THR A 63 6.55 3.97 1.13
N THR A 64 6.41 5.16 0.53
CA THR A 64 5.71 6.28 1.16
C THR A 64 4.25 5.92 1.40
N ARG A 65 3.55 5.33 0.42
CA ARG A 65 2.15 4.95 0.59
C ARG A 65 1.97 3.95 1.72
N ILE A 66 2.86 2.95 1.82
CA ILE A 66 2.87 1.94 2.89
C ILE A 66 3.06 2.59 4.26
N MET A 67 3.94 3.59 4.41
CA MET A 67 4.11 4.31 5.68
C MET A 67 2.85 5.08 6.14
N HIS A 68 1.95 5.42 5.20
CA HIS A 68 0.68 6.10 5.50
C HIS A 68 -0.49 5.13 5.71
N ILE A 69 -0.27 3.81 5.69
CA ILE A 69 -1.31 2.81 5.98
C ILE A 69 -1.47 2.66 7.50
#